data_AF-A0A7Y4RI33-F1
#
_entry.id   AF-A0A7Y4RI33-F1
#
_cell.length_a   1.000
_cell.length_b   1.000
_cell.length_c   1.000
_cell.angle_alpha   90.00
_cell.angle_beta   90.00
_cell.angle_gamma   90.00
#
_symmetry.space_group_name_H-M   'P 1'
#
loop_
_entity.id
_entity.type
_entity.pdbx_description
1 polymer ?
#
loop_
_entity_poly.entity_id
_entity_poly.type
_entity_poly.pdbx_seq_one_letter_code
_entity_poly.pdbx_strand_id
1 'polypeptide(L)'
;MKNFRDIEQLSAYLDGQLSPSDSARLESRITADPELASALSDLRAARGILRKLPARKAPRNFTLTRQMVGLKPPLPRTFSFFRFSTAFATILLILTFAANSVLPRISFGAAAPLAAQEAFGVGDGCTSGCGGGGPA
;
A
#
# COMPACT_ATOMS: atom_id res chain seq x y z
N MET A 1 -0.89 -27.05 -25.11
CA MET A 1 -1.29 -25.62 -24.96
C MET A 1 -0.33 -24.95 -23.98
N LYS A 2 0.54 -24.06 -24.47
CA LYS A 2 1.68 -23.51 -23.72
C LYS A 2 1.17 -22.63 -22.55
N ASN A 3 1.41 -23.04 -21.32
CA ASN A 3 1.08 -22.24 -20.14
C ASN A 3 2.15 -21.14 -19.93
N PHE A 4 1.74 -19.92 -19.55
CA PHE A 4 2.66 -18.80 -19.38
C PHE A 4 3.76 -19.10 -18.34
N ARG A 5 3.40 -19.80 -17.26
CA ARG A 5 4.34 -20.19 -16.20
C ARG A 5 5.43 -21.13 -16.69
N ASP A 6 5.10 -22.04 -17.62
CA ASP A 6 6.10 -22.96 -18.16
C ASP A 6 7.11 -22.22 -19.05
N ILE A 7 6.66 -21.23 -19.84
CA ILE A 7 7.55 -20.38 -20.63
C ILE A 7 8.46 -19.53 -19.74
N GLU A 8 7.92 -18.99 -18.65
CA GLU A 8 8.71 -18.25 -17.65
C GLU A 8 9.79 -19.14 -17.02
N GLN A 9 9.45 -20.39 -16.64
CA GLN A 9 10.42 -21.35 -16.11
C GLN A 9 11.50 -21.73 -17.12
N LEU A 10 11.14 -21.92 -18.41
CA LEU A 10 12.10 -22.18 -19.47
C LEU A 10 13.04 -20.98 -19.69
N SER A 11 12.53 -19.75 -19.63
CA SER A 11 13.36 -18.55 -19.71
C SER A 11 14.31 -18.45 -18.52
N ALA A 12 13.79 -18.63 -17.30
CA ALA A 12 14.59 -18.62 -16.08
C ALA A 12 15.68 -19.71 -16.09
N TYR A 13 15.38 -20.88 -16.64
CA TYR A 13 16.36 -21.95 -16.87
C TYR A 13 17.47 -21.53 -17.84
N LEU A 14 17.12 -20.91 -18.98
CA LEU A 14 18.11 -20.44 -19.96
C LEU A 14 19.00 -19.31 -19.44
N ASP A 15 18.49 -18.51 -18.50
CA ASP A 15 19.21 -17.42 -17.83
C ASP A 15 19.96 -17.88 -16.57
N GLY A 16 19.82 -19.15 -16.16
CA GLY A 16 20.49 -19.70 -14.97
C GLY A 16 19.93 -19.17 -13.63
N GLN A 17 18.68 -18.72 -13.61
CA GLN A 17 18.01 -18.17 -12.42
C GLN A 17 17.25 -19.21 -11.59
N LEU A 18 17.24 -20.48 -12.03
CA LEU A 18 16.62 -21.57 -11.27
C LEU A 18 17.59 -22.19 -10.26
N SER A 19 17.03 -22.65 -9.13
CA SER A 19 17.78 -23.49 -8.18
C SER A 19 18.15 -24.83 -8.83
N PRO A 20 19.23 -25.50 -8.37
CA PRO A 20 19.66 -26.78 -8.95
C PRO A 20 18.62 -27.90 -8.82
N SER A 21 17.76 -27.85 -7.79
CA SER A 21 16.64 -28.78 -7.65
C SER A 21 15.53 -28.51 -8.66
N ASP A 22 15.24 -27.23 -8.93
CA ASP A 22 14.20 -26.84 -9.88
C ASP A 22 14.63 -27.10 -11.33
N SER A 23 15.92 -26.91 -11.64
CA SER A 23 16.47 -27.24 -12.97
C SER A 23 16.36 -28.73 -13.26
N ALA A 24 16.72 -29.61 -12.31
CA ALA A 24 16.60 -31.06 -12.48
C ALA A 24 15.15 -31.51 -12.66
N ARG A 25 14.21 -30.90 -11.93
CA ARG A 25 12.77 -31.16 -12.09
C ARG A 25 12.25 -30.67 -13.44
N LEU A 26 12.75 -29.55 -13.95
CA LEU A 26 12.35 -29.04 -15.25
C LEU A 26 12.92 -29.91 -16.39
N GLU A 27 14.16 -30.39 -16.26
CA GLU A 27 14.79 -31.29 -17.24
C GLU A 27 14.05 -32.63 -17.38
N SER A 28 13.58 -33.20 -16.27
CA SER A 28 12.75 -34.41 -16.33
C SER A 28 11.41 -34.15 -17.02
N ARG A 29 10.80 -32.97 -16.80
CA ARG A 29 9.58 -32.55 -17.51
C ARG A 29 9.81 -32.33 -19.00
N ILE A 30 10.92 -31.68 -19.39
CA ILE A 30 11.28 -31.46 -20.79
C ILE A 30 11.47 -32.79 -21.53
N THR A 31 12.02 -33.79 -20.85
CA THR A 31 12.19 -35.14 -21.42
C THR A 31 10.85 -35.85 -21.62
N ALA A 32 9.89 -35.63 -20.71
CA ALA A 32 8.57 -36.25 -20.77
C ALA A 32 7.60 -35.56 -21.75
N ASP A 33 7.76 -34.25 -21.99
CA ASP A 33 6.83 -33.44 -22.78
C ASP A 33 7.49 -32.87 -24.05
N PRO A 34 7.14 -33.36 -25.25
CA PRO A 34 7.69 -32.86 -26.50
C PRO A 34 7.26 -31.41 -26.81
N GLU A 35 6.12 -30.93 -26.31
CA GLU A 35 5.71 -29.53 -26.48
C GLU A 35 6.69 -28.60 -25.76
N LEU A 36 7.10 -28.95 -24.53
CA LEU A 36 8.09 -28.18 -23.76
C LEU A 36 9.47 -28.19 -24.42
N ALA A 37 9.90 -29.35 -24.95
CA ALA A 37 11.16 -29.46 -25.68
C ALA A 37 11.17 -28.56 -26.93
N SER A 38 10.06 -28.52 -27.68
CA SER A 38 9.93 -27.63 -28.85
C SER A 38 9.99 -26.16 -28.45
N ALA A 39 9.26 -25.75 -27.40
CA ALA A 39 9.27 -24.38 -26.91
C ALA A 39 10.66 -23.94 -26.43
N LEU A 40 11.40 -24.84 -25.79
CA LEU A 40 12.79 -24.59 -25.40
C LEU A 40 13.68 -24.36 -26.62
N SER A 41 13.52 -25.19 -27.66
CA SER A 41 14.27 -25.03 -28.92
C SER A 41 13.98 -23.70 -29.61
N ASP A 42 12.71 -23.26 -29.62
CA ASP A 42 12.28 -21.96 -30.15
C ASP A 42 12.97 -20.81 -29.40
N LEU A 43 12.99 -20.86 -28.06
CA LEU A 43 13.64 -19.86 -27.22
C LEU A 43 15.15 -19.81 -27.45
N ARG A 44 15.82 -20.97 -27.59
CA ARG A 44 17.24 -21.03 -27.92
C ARG A 44 17.54 -20.43 -29.30
N ALA A 45 16.69 -20.70 -30.29
CA ALA A 45 16.83 -20.14 -31.63
C ALA A 45 16.67 -18.60 -31.60
N ALA A 46 15.63 -18.09 -30.93
CA ALA A 46 15.41 -16.66 -30.76
C ALA A 46 16.59 -15.98 -30.06
N ARG A 47 17.08 -16.54 -28.95
CA ARG A 47 18.28 -16.06 -28.25
C ARG A 47 19.51 -16.06 -29.15
N GLY A 48 19.69 -17.11 -29.96
CA GLY A 48 20.77 -17.22 -30.93
C GLY A 48 20.75 -16.09 -31.96
N ILE A 49 19.57 -15.73 -32.48
CA ILE A 49 19.38 -14.59 -33.40
C ILE A 49 19.72 -13.28 -32.70
N LEU A 50 19.19 -13.05 -31.49
CA LEU A 50 19.45 -11.81 -30.73
C LEU A 50 20.93 -11.63 -30.41
N ARG A 51 21.67 -12.70 -30.12
CA ARG A 51 23.11 -12.64 -29.85
C ARG A 51 23.97 -12.30 -31.07
N LYS A 52 23.42 -12.38 -32.29
CA LYS A 52 24.12 -11.96 -33.51
C LYS A 52 24.06 -10.44 -33.73
N LEU A 53 23.20 -9.72 -33.01
CA LEU A 53 23.14 -8.26 -33.11
C LEU A 53 24.41 -7.64 -32.50
N PRO A 54 24.87 -6.49 -33.03
CA PRO A 54 26.00 -5.77 -32.44
C PRO A 54 25.65 -5.36 -31.01
N ALA A 55 26.54 -5.71 -30.06
CA ALA A 55 26.39 -5.34 -28.67
C ALA A 55 26.51 -3.81 -28.52
N ARG A 56 25.36 -3.13 -28.36
CA ARG A 56 25.33 -1.69 -28.10
C ARG A 56 25.40 -1.45 -26.61
N LYS A 57 26.30 -0.58 -26.17
CA LYS A 57 26.38 -0.16 -24.77
C LYS A 57 25.07 0.53 -24.37
N ALA A 58 24.51 0.12 -23.22
CA ALA A 58 23.32 0.78 -22.68
C ALA A 58 23.62 2.26 -22.43
N PRO A 59 22.72 3.20 -22.82
CA PRO A 59 22.98 4.64 -22.72
C PRO A 59 23.24 5.13 -21.29
N ARG A 60 22.65 4.46 -20.29
CA ARG A 60 22.82 4.78 -18.87
C ARG A 60 22.86 3.52 -18.02
N ASN A 61 23.57 3.61 -16.90
CA ASN A 61 23.51 2.60 -15.85
C ASN A 61 22.14 2.69 -15.18
N PHE A 62 21.38 1.58 -15.14
CA PHE A 62 20.11 1.49 -14.42
C PHE A 62 20.28 1.19 -12.93
N THR A 63 21.53 1.11 -12.46
CA THR A 63 21.84 1.06 -11.03
C THR A 63 21.40 2.37 -10.39
N LEU A 64 20.28 2.33 -9.66
CA LEU A 64 19.82 3.47 -8.87
C LEU A 64 20.88 3.76 -7.81
N THR A 65 21.49 4.94 -7.90
CA THR A 65 22.40 5.40 -6.85
C THR A 65 21.60 5.67 -5.58
N ARG A 66 22.24 5.56 -4.41
CA ARG A 66 21.59 5.82 -3.11
C ARG A 66 20.88 7.18 -3.04
N GLN A 67 21.37 8.14 -3.84
CA GLN A 67 20.79 9.48 -3.96
C GLN A 67 19.46 9.48 -4.73
N MET A 68 19.27 8.58 -5.71
CA MET A 68 18.06 8.45 -6.52
C MET A 68 16.92 7.74 -5.78
N VAL A 69 17.24 6.81 -4.88
CA VAL A 69 16.24 6.04 -4.10
C VAL A 69 15.65 6.82 -2.93
N GLY A 70 16.08 8.07 -2.69
CA GLY A 70 15.40 8.96 -1.74
C GLY A 70 15.17 8.31 -0.38
N LEU A 71 16.17 7.61 0.18
CA LEU A 71 16.05 6.87 1.45
C LEU A 71 15.59 7.74 2.64
N LYS A 72 15.59 9.07 2.46
CA LYS A 72 14.88 10.02 3.32
C LYS A 72 14.06 10.95 2.43
N PRO A 73 12.78 10.67 2.17
CA PRO A 73 11.91 11.67 1.56
C PRO A 73 11.95 12.93 2.45
N PRO A 74 12.02 14.14 1.86
CA PRO A 74 11.96 15.38 2.64
C PRO A 74 10.56 15.50 3.23
N LEU A 75 10.36 14.96 4.44
CA LEU A 75 9.12 15.16 5.17
C LEU A 75 9.01 16.65 5.48
N PRO A 76 7.84 17.27 5.26
CA PRO A 76 7.65 18.68 5.55
C PRO A 76 7.88 18.92 7.05
N ARG A 77 8.61 20.00 7.37
CA ARG A 77 8.96 20.39 8.75
C ARG A 77 7.74 20.48 9.69
N THR A 78 6.55 20.66 9.12
CA THR A 78 5.24 20.69 9.80
C THR A 78 4.86 19.36 10.45
N PHE A 79 5.41 18.21 10.01
CA PHE A 79 5.12 16.90 10.59
C PHE A 79 5.57 16.79 12.06
N SER A 80 6.58 17.58 12.47
CA SER A 80 7.02 17.62 13.87
C SER A 80 5.98 18.27 14.80
N PHE A 81 5.20 19.24 14.31
CA PHE A 81 4.16 19.89 15.12
C PHE A 81 2.97 18.95 15.37
N PHE A 82 2.59 18.15 14.37
CA PHE A 82 1.52 17.16 14.53
C PHE A 82 1.87 16.06 15.57
N ARG A 83 3.15 15.75 15.79
CA ARG A 83 3.56 14.82 16.86
C ARG A 83 3.25 15.35 18.27
N PHE A 84 3.28 16.66 18.46
CA PHE A 84 2.90 17.28 19.73
C PHE A 84 1.39 17.35 19.94
N SER A 85 0.59 17.24 18.87
CA SER A 85 -0.87 17.23 18.95
C SER A 85 -1.39 16.07 19.81
N THR A 86 -0.81 14.87 19.66
CA THR A 86 -1.22 13.71 20.47
C THR A 86 -0.86 13.89 21.93
N ALA A 87 0.35 14.38 22.23
CA ALA A 87 0.77 14.66 23.61
C ALA A 87 -0.14 15.72 24.26
N PHE A 88 -0.45 16.80 23.54
CA PHE A 88 -1.34 17.85 24.02
C PHE A 88 -2.77 17.34 24.27
N ALA A 89 -3.32 16.53 23.35
CA ALA A 89 -4.62 15.90 23.53
C ALA A 89 -4.67 14.97 24.76
N THR A 90 -3.61 14.19 25.00
CA THR A 90 -3.54 13.33 26.20
C THR A 90 -3.49 14.12 27.49
N ILE A 91 -2.78 15.26 27.52
CA ILE A 91 -2.72 16.14 28.70
C ILE A 91 -4.09 16.75 28.98
N LEU A 92 -4.76 17.29 27.95
CA LEU A 92 -6.11 17.84 28.07
C LEU A 92 -7.12 16.78 28.53
N LEU A 93 -7.03 15.56 28.01
CA LEU A 93 -7.89 14.45 28.43
C LEU A 93 -7.71 14.14 29.92
N ILE A 94 -6.46 14.05 30.40
CA ILE A 94 -6.16 13.79 31.81
C ILE A 94 -6.69 14.92 32.69
N LEU A 95 -6.45 16.19 32.31
CA LEU A 95 -6.95 17.36 33.02
C LEU A 95 -8.48 17.38 33.09
N THR A 96 -9.14 17.12 31.97
CA THR A 96 -10.61 17.11 31.88
C THR A 96 -11.19 15.96 32.70
N PHE A 97 -10.59 14.77 32.64
CA PHE A 97 -11.03 13.60 33.40
C PHE A 97 -10.79 13.78 34.90
N ALA A 98 -9.64 14.34 35.29
CA ALA A 98 -9.33 14.66 36.68
C ALA A 98 -10.28 15.72 37.22
N ALA A 99 -10.50 16.83 36.50
CA ALA A 99 -11.47 17.84 36.86
C ALA A 99 -12.88 17.24 36.99
N ASN A 100 -13.35 16.52 35.98
CA ASN A 100 -14.70 15.93 35.99
C ASN A 100 -14.89 14.83 37.04
N SER A 101 -13.83 14.13 37.46
CA SER A 101 -13.91 13.09 38.50
C SER A 101 -13.73 13.66 39.92
N VAL A 102 -13.06 14.81 40.05
CA VAL A 102 -12.76 15.47 41.32
C VAL A 102 -13.83 16.52 41.65
N LEU A 103 -14.32 17.32 40.69
CA LEU A 103 -15.35 18.34 40.92
C LEU A 103 -16.65 17.79 41.56
N PRO A 104 -17.20 16.63 41.17
CA PRO A 104 -18.38 16.05 41.84
C PRO A 104 -18.10 15.51 43.24
N ARG A 105 -16.83 15.30 43.60
CA ARG A 105 -16.39 14.83 44.93
C ARG A 105 -16.00 15.97 45.85
N ILE A 106 -15.76 17.16 45.29
CA ILE A 106 -15.54 18.40 46.02
C ILE A 106 -16.80 19.25 45.89
N SER A 107 -17.83 18.93 46.68
CA SER A 107 -19.01 19.79 46.85
C SER A 107 -18.61 21.06 47.60
N PHE A 108 -17.97 22.02 46.93
CA PHE A 108 -18.06 23.41 47.37
C PHE A 108 -19.44 23.91 46.95
N GLY A 109 -20.28 24.20 47.93
CA GLY A 109 -21.65 24.67 47.71
C GLY A 109 -21.68 25.88 46.79
N ALA A 110 -22.01 25.65 45.53
CA ALA A 110 -22.43 26.67 44.59
C ALA A 110 -23.82 26.24 44.09
N ALA A 111 -24.83 26.99 44.54
CA ALA A 111 -26.19 26.86 44.07
C ALA A 111 -26.20 26.95 42.53
N ALA A 112 -26.80 25.96 41.88
CA ALA A 112 -26.99 25.96 40.44
C ALA A 112 -27.93 27.12 40.05
N PRO A 113 -27.53 28.02 39.14
CA PRO A 113 -28.51 28.72 38.34
C PRO A 113 -28.96 27.79 37.20
N LEU A 114 -30.27 27.76 37.08
CA LEU A 114 -31.10 27.12 36.08
C LEU A 114 -30.58 27.35 34.64
N ALA A 115 -30.60 26.27 33.86
CA ALA A 115 -30.85 26.20 32.42
C ALA A 115 -30.45 27.38 31.51
N ALA A 116 -29.50 27.10 30.62
CA ALA A 116 -29.58 27.52 29.22
C ALA A 116 -28.83 26.49 28.35
N GLN A 117 -29.57 25.49 27.83
CA GLN A 117 -29.11 24.70 26.69
C GLN A 117 -29.32 25.55 25.43
N GLU A 118 -28.27 26.22 24.99
CA GLU A 118 -28.25 26.84 23.66
C GLU A 118 -27.94 25.75 22.63
N ALA A 119 -29.02 25.36 21.95
CA ALA A 119 -29.11 25.22 20.51
C ALA A 119 -28.04 24.37 19.81
N PHE A 120 -28.47 23.14 19.50
CA PHE A 120 -28.09 22.41 18.30
C PHE A 120 -28.02 23.34 17.06
N GLY A 121 -26.81 23.57 16.55
CA GLY A 121 -26.56 24.16 15.25
C GLY A 121 -26.42 23.05 14.20
N VAL A 122 -27.49 22.88 13.42
CA VAL A 122 -27.61 22.01 12.24
C VAL A 122 -26.59 22.39 11.17
N GLY A 123 -26.00 21.39 10.51
CA GLY A 123 -25.15 21.57 9.33
C GLY A 123 -25.12 20.32 8.45
N ASP A 124 -26.00 20.32 7.46
CA ASP A 124 -25.97 19.62 6.17
C ASP A 124 -25.92 18.08 6.09
N GLY A 125 -26.88 17.53 5.34
CA GLY A 125 -26.71 16.23 4.72
C GLY A 125 -27.97 15.57 4.18
N CYS A 126 -28.18 15.74 2.88
CA CYS A 126 -28.89 14.83 1.97
C CYS A 126 -30.41 15.01 1.80
N THR A 127 -30.68 15.74 0.72
CA THR A 127 -31.79 15.62 -0.21
C THR A 127 -32.31 14.18 -0.41
N SER A 128 -33.62 14.00 -0.28
CA SER A 128 -34.48 13.07 -1.03
C SER A 128 -35.77 12.98 -0.20
N GLY A 129 -36.91 13.48 -0.69
CA GLY A 129 -37.59 12.97 -1.86
C GLY A 129 -38.88 12.30 -1.36
N CYS A 130 -39.97 12.52 -2.09
CA CYS A 130 -41.31 11.99 -1.86
C CYS A 130 -42.06 12.68 -0.70
N GLY A 131 -43.22 13.33 -0.88
CA GLY A 131 -44.19 13.23 -1.95
C GLY A 131 -45.56 12.99 -1.30
N GLY A 132 -46.55 13.80 -1.70
CA GLY A 132 -47.95 13.41 -1.66
C GLY A 132 -48.83 14.04 -0.58
N GLY A 133 -49.84 14.77 -1.06
CA GLY A 133 -51.19 14.72 -0.50
C GLY A 133 -51.68 15.94 0.26
N GLY A 134 -52.51 16.77 -0.39
CA GLY A 134 -53.65 17.40 0.30
C GLY A 134 -54.70 16.33 0.71
N PRO A 135 -55.97 16.64 1.08
CA PRO A 135 -56.73 17.90 1.01
C PRO A 135 -57.27 18.32 2.40
N ALA A 136 -57.94 19.47 2.61
CA ALA A 136 -59.32 19.78 2.23
C ALA A 136 -59.61 21.27 2.49
#